data_AF-A0AAJ4YD65-F1
#
_entry.id   AF-A0AAJ4YD65-F1
#
_cell.length_a   1.000
_cell.length_b   1.000
_cell.length_c   1.000
_cell.angle_alpha   90.00
_cell.angle_beta   90.00
_cell.angle_gamma   90.00
#
_symmetry.space_group_name_H-M   'P 1'
#
loop_
_entity.id
_entity.type
_entity.pdbx_description
1 polymer ?
#
loop_
_entity_poly.entity_id
_entity_poly.type
_entity_poly.pdbx_seq_one_letter_code
_entity_poly.pdbx_strand_id
1 'polypeptide(L)'
;MFEHFTPDARTVVVHAQEHARRLGHHHIGSEHLLLALALTDQPASSVLREHGLTPQRVEEEIVRQVGLGAGSLLFGTLNRDALASIGIDLDAVRARIEESFGPEALARAGRTVHRPPRPSRLNPRRAVPPRHWRSQRRARRTVLTAPTPAPAGLYQTDGARPTGHIPFTPHAKESLSNTVHEAQTRHETDIGTKHLALGLIAMKSGQIPSILSALGASAPALRTAIVDRYRQAN
;
A
#
# COMPACT_ATOMS: atom_id res chain seq x y z
N MET A 1 -3.51 18.44 -13.14
CA MET A 1 -2.45 17.39 -13.16
C MET A 1 -2.82 16.23 -14.08
N PHE A 2 -4.02 15.64 -13.98
CA PHE A 2 -4.40 14.43 -14.73
C PHE A 2 -5.21 14.67 -16.01
N GLU A 3 -5.20 15.89 -16.54
CA GLU A 3 -6.02 16.26 -17.71
C GLU A 3 -5.67 15.41 -18.94
N HIS A 4 -4.37 15.20 -19.18
CA HIS A 4 -3.87 14.38 -20.29
C HIS A 4 -3.84 12.86 -20.00
N PHE A 5 -4.24 12.42 -18.81
CA PHE A 5 -4.28 10.98 -18.53
C PHE A 5 -5.45 10.33 -19.23
N THR A 6 -5.21 9.19 -19.87
CA THR A 6 -6.29 8.34 -20.42
C THR A 6 -7.24 7.88 -19.31
N PRO A 7 -8.50 7.50 -19.62
CA PRO A 7 -9.43 6.97 -18.62
C PRO A 7 -8.83 5.81 -17.80
N ASP A 8 -8.14 4.88 -18.45
CA ASP A 8 -7.50 3.75 -17.78
C ASP A 8 -6.37 4.18 -16.84
N ALA A 9 -5.54 5.15 -17.25
CA ALA A 9 -4.49 5.67 -16.39
C ALA A 9 -5.05 6.43 -15.18
N ARG A 10 -6.16 7.17 -15.33
CA ARG A 10 -6.86 7.81 -14.20
C ARG A 10 -7.44 6.77 -13.25
N THR A 11 -8.01 5.70 -13.79
CA THR A 11 -8.54 4.57 -13.01
C THR A 11 -7.46 3.96 -12.12
N VAL A 12 -6.24 3.74 -12.63
CA VAL A 12 -5.12 3.26 -11.80
C VAL A 12 -4.84 4.18 -10.61
N VAL A 13 -4.81 5.50 -10.81
CA VAL A 13 -4.56 6.46 -9.73
C VAL A 13 -5.66 6.42 -8.66
N VAL A 14 -6.93 6.30 -9.08
CA VAL A 14 -8.06 6.16 -8.16
C VAL A 14 -7.98 4.85 -7.37
N HIS A 15 -7.64 3.74 -8.02
CA HIS A 15 -7.47 2.46 -7.34
C HIS A 15 -6.31 2.45 -6.36
N ALA A 16 -5.20 3.15 -6.66
CA ALA A 16 -4.09 3.29 -5.73
C ALA A 16 -4.52 3.92 -4.39
N GLN A 17 -5.43 4.90 -4.44
CA GLN A 17 -6.02 5.48 -3.24
C GLN A 17 -6.85 4.46 -2.45
N GLU A 18 -7.63 3.61 -3.12
CA GLU A 18 -8.41 2.57 -2.45
C GLU A 18 -7.49 1.51 -1.82
N HIS A 19 -6.40 1.12 -2.49
CA HIS A 19 -5.41 0.22 -1.91
C HIS A 19 -4.75 0.82 -0.67
N ALA A 20 -4.34 2.09 -0.71
CA ALA A 20 -3.79 2.78 0.46
C ALA A 20 -4.80 2.75 1.62
N ARG A 21 -6.08 3.03 1.37
CA ARG A 21 -7.14 2.95 2.40
C ARG A 21 -7.32 1.55 2.94
N ARG A 22 -7.36 0.55 2.06
CA ARG A 22 -7.56 -0.86 2.41
C ARG A 22 -6.43 -1.39 3.29
N LEU A 23 -5.19 -1.00 3.01
CA LEU A 23 -4.01 -1.32 3.80
C LEU A 23 -3.87 -0.43 5.05
N GLY A 24 -4.64 0.65 5.14
CA GLY A 24 -4.64 1.58 6.26
C GLY A 24 -3.51 2.61 6.21
N HIS A 25 -2.97 2.89 5.03
CA HIS A 25 -1.92 3.85 4.78
C HIS A 25 -2.50 5.25 4.59
N HIS A 26 -1.96 6.24 5.32
CA HIS A 26 -2.41 7.64 5.29
C HIS A 26 -1.78 8.46 4.15
N HIS A 27 -0.98 7.83 3.30
CA HIS A 27 -0.38 8.46 2.12
C HIS A 27 -0.44 7.48 0.95
N ILE A 28 -0.59 8.00 -0.26
CA ILE A 28 -0.51 7.21 -1.49
C ILE A 28 0.95 7.17 -1.94
N GLY A 29 1.59 6.01 -1.77
CA GLY A 29 2.94 5.71 -2.24
C GLY A 29 2.99 5.22 -3.69
N SER A 30 4.19 5.18 -4.28
CA SER A 30 4.38 4.65 -5.63
C SER A 30 4.07 3.15 -5.72
N GLU A 31 4.25 2.42 -4.63
CA GLU A 31 3.90 1.02 -4.49
C GLU A 31 2.38 0.76 -4.61
N HIS A 32 1.55 1.72 -4.19
CA HIS A 32 0.10 1.64 -4.38
C HIS A 32 -0.29 1.83 -5.85
N LEU A 33 0.44 2.70 -6.56
CA LEU A 33 0.27 2.90 -8.01
C LEU A 33 0.70 1.63 -8.76
N LEU A 34 1.80 0.99 -8.37
CA LEU A 34 2.23 -0.29 -8.93
C LEU A 34 1.20 -1.40 -8.71
N LEU A 35 0.68 -1.53 -7.49
CA LEU A 35 -0.35 -2.52 -7.17
C LEU A 35 -1.63 -2.29 -8.00
N ALA A 36 -2.10 -1.04 -8.07
CA ALA A 36 -3.26 -0.68 -8.86
C ALA A 36 -3.05 -0.97 -10.36
N LEU A 37 -1.86 -0.69 -10.89
CA LEU A 37 -1.53 -0.96 -12.29
C LEU A 37 -1.52 -2.46 -12.59
N ALA A 38 -0.91 -3.28 -11.73
CA ALA A 38 -0.81 -4.74 -11.90
C ALA A 38 -2.17 -5.45 -11.87
N LEU A 39 -3.19 -4.81 -11.28
CA LEU A 39 -4.58 -5.29 -11.23
C LEU A 39 -5.38 -4.99 -12.50
N THR A 40 -4.89 -4.13 -13.39
CA THR A 40 -5.60 -3.80 -14.63
C THR A 40 -5.46 -4.91 -15.68
N ASP A 41 -6.32 -4.89 -16.69
CA ASP A 41 -6.26 -5.77 -17.87
C ASP A 41 -5.44 -5.17 -19.03
N GLN A 42 -4.60 -4.18 -18.72
CA GLN A 42 -3.86 -3.42 -19.72
C GLN A 42 -2.60 -4.17 -20.17
N PRO A 43 -2.07 -3.90 -21.39
CA PRO A 43 -0.88 -4.59 -21.88
C PRO A 43 0.34 -4.45 -20.95
N ALA A 44 0.55 -3.27 -20.37
CA ALA A 44 1.62 -3.05 -19.37
C ALA A 44 1.49 -3.97 -18.15
N SER A 45 0.26 -4.15 -17.65
CA SER A 45 -0.05 -4.99 -16.50
C SER A 45 0.22 -6.47 -16.79
N SER A 46 -0.12 -6.93 -17.99
CA SER A 46 0.20 -8.29 -18.43
C SER A 46 1.70 -8.56 -18.40
N VAL A 47 2.52 -7.64 -18.93
CA VAL A 47 3.99 -7.76 -18.88
C VAL A 47 4.50 -7.76 -17.43
N LEU A 48 3.99 -6.88 -16.56
CA LEU A 48 4.38 -6.90 -15.14
C LEU A 48 4.12 -8.27 -14.50
N ARG A 49 2.95 -8.87 -14.75
CA ARG A 49 2.59 -10.20 -14.22
C ARG A 49 3.45 -11.32 -14.80
N GLU A 50 3.74 -11.29 -16.09
CA GLU A 50 4.63 -12.25 -16.76
C GLU A 50 6.05 -12.23 -16.17
N HIS A 51 6.49 -11.07 -15.69
CA HIS A 51 7.77 -10.89 -14.99
C HIS A 51 7.67 -11.08 -13.46
N GLY A 52 6.59 -11.68 -12.96
CA GLY A 52 6.45 -12.06 -11.56
C GLY A 52 5.89 -10.97 -10.64
N LEU A 53 5.59 -9.77 -11.15
CA LEU A 53 4.88 -8.73 -10.40
C LEU A 53 3.36 -8.96 -10.44
N THR A 54 2.93 -10.09 -9.90
CA THR A 54 1.50 -10.33 -9.72
C THR A 54 0.94 -9.42 -8.63
N PRO A 55 -0.33 -8.98 -8.71
CA PRO A 55 -0.95 -8.16 -7.67
C PRO A 55 -0.74 -8.72 -6.26
N GLN A 56 -0.87 -10.03 -6.13
CA GLN A 56 -0.68 -10.78 -4.89
C GLN A 56 0.72 -10.57 -4.33
N ARG A 57 1.76 -10.83 -5.13
CA ARG A 57 3.16 -10.73 -4.70
C ARG A 57 3.57 -9.28 -4.44
N VAL A 58 3.08 -8.35 -5.26
CA VAL A 58 3.30 -6.91 -5.04
C VAL A 58 2.69 -6.48 -3.72
N GLU A 59 1.44 -6.87 -3.44
CA GLU A 59 0.77 -6.53 -2.19
C GLU A 59 1.46 -7.16 -0.96
N GLU A 60 1.90 -8.41 -1.06
CA GLU A 60 2.69 -9.09 -0.04
C GLU A 60 3.98 -8.33 0.29
N GLU A 61 4.69 -7.83 -0.72
CA GLU A 61 5.90 -7.03 -0.48
C GLU A 61 5.59 -5.66 0.12
N ILE A 62 4.50 -5.01 -0.29
CA ILE A 62 4.06 -3.75 0.33
C ILE A 62 3.82 -3.96 1.82
N VAL A 63 3.07 -5.00 2.19
CA VAL A 63 2.78 -5.31 3.59
C VAL A 63 4.05 -5.69 4.35
N ARG A 64 4.97 -6.42 3.73
CA ARG A 64 6.25 -6.79 4.35
C ARG A 64 7.13 -5.57 4.63
N GLN A 65 7.21 -4.64 3.68
CA GLN A 65 8.12 -3.49 3.76
C GLN A 65 7.53 -2.31 4.54
N VAL A 66 6.21 -2.06 4.41
CA VAL A 66 5.51 -0.89 4.97
C VAL A 66 4.64 -1.24 6.19
N GLY A 67 4.11 -2.47 6.26
CA GLY A 67 3.20 -2.93 7.31
C GLY A 67 1.71 -2.73 6.98
N LEU A 68 0.85 -2.91 7.99
CA LEU A 68 -0.59 -2.63 7.92
C LEU A 68 -0.97 -1.54 8.95
N GLY A 69 -1.86 -0.62 8.54
CA GLY A 69 -2.51 0.35 9.42
C GLY A 69 -1.62 1.43 10.05
N ALA A 70 -2.23 2.26 10.89
CA ALA A 70 -1.59 3.35 11.62
C ALA A 70 -0.52 2.88 12.64
N GLY A 71 -0.31 1.57 12.82
CA GLY A 71 0.84 1.02 13.57
C GLY A 71 2.17 1.25 12.85
N SER A 72 2.11 1.61 11.56
CA SER A 72 3.22 2.22 10.84
C SER A 72 3.74 3.47 11.58
N LEU A 73 2.92 4.24 12.31
CA LEU A 73 3.35 5.48 12.99
C LEU A 73 4.43 5.33 14.08
N LEU A 74 4.72 4.13 14.58
CA LEU A 74 5.87 3.97 15.49
C LEU A 74 7.21 4.14 14.75
N PHE A 75 7.26 3.97 13.43
CA PHE A 75 8.49 4.11 12.60
C PHE A 75 8.27 4.61 11.15
N GLY A 76 7.04 4.88 10.72
CA GLY A 76 6.62 4.83 9.31
C GLY A 76 6.56 6.16 8.59
N THR A 77 6.77 7.27 9.30
CA THR A 77 7.13 8.56 8.67
C THR A 77 8.63 8.77 8.64
N LEU A 78 9.41 7.91 9.30
CA LEU A 78 10.86 7.98 9.21
C LEU A 78 11.29 7.16 8.01
N ASN A 79 11.72 7.87 6.96
CA ASN A 79 12.34 7.25 5.81
C ASN A 79 13.49 6.36 6.31
N ARG A 80 13.35 5.04 6.14
CA ARG A 80 14.37 4.04 6.50
C ARG A 80 15.74 4.45 5.96
N ASP A 81 15.79 4.96 4.73
CA ASP A 81 17.03 5.37 4.07
C ASP A 81 17.55 6.69 4.65
N ALA A 82 16.68 7.62 5.05
CA ALA A 82 17.11 8.85 5.73
C ALA A 82 17.64 8.57 7.13
N LEU A 83 17.05 7.61 7.85
CA LEU A 83 17.54 7.16 9.15
C LEU A 83 18.86 6.41 9.03
N ALA A 84 18.98 5.51 8.05
CA ALA A 84 20.23 4.82 7.78
C ALA A 84 21.36 5.81 7.43
N SER A 85 21.03 6.89 6.69
CA SER A 85 21.97 7.96 6.35
C SER A 85 22.51 8.72 7.57
N ILE A 86 21.75 8.79 8.67
CA ILE A 86 22.21 9.33 9.97
C ILE A 86 22.70 8.24 10.94
N GLY A 87 22.87 6.99 10.47
CA GLY A 87 23.40 5.87 11.25
C GLY A 87 22.39 5.13 12.12
N ILE A 88 21.08 5.32 11.89
CA ILE A 88 20.01 4.62 12.62
C ILE A 88 19.49 3.46 11.79
N ASP A 89 19.85 2.24 12.20
CA ASP A 89 19.34 0.99 11.63
C ASP A 89 18.03 0.58 12.32
N LEU A 90 16.90 0.70 11.60
CA LEU A 90 15.57 0.36 12.09
C LEU A 90 15.39 -1.13 12.39
N ASP A 91 16.08 -2.02 11.67
CA ASP A 91 15.98 -3.45 11.91
C ASP A 91 16.77 -3.84 13.17
N ALA A 92 17.94 -3.23 13.38
CA ALA A 92 18.70 -3.36 14.63
C ALA A 92 17.93 -2.80 15.84
N VAL A 93 17.28 -1.64 15.70
CA VAL A 93 16.42 -1.06 16.76
C VAL A 93 15.26 -1.99 17.09
N ARG A 94 14.59 -2.54 16.08
CA ARG A 94 13.50 -3.50 16.27
C ARG A 94 13.98 -4.76 17.00
N ALA A 95 15.06 -5.37 16.53
CA ALA A 95 15.64 -6.57 17.12
C ALA A 95 16.02 -6.34 18.59
N ARG A 96 16.62 -5.19 18.90
CA ARG A 96 17.00 -4.82 20.28
C ARG A 96 15.79 -4.63 21.19
N ILE A 97 14.71 -4.03 20.68
CA ILE A 97 13.45 -3.89 21.43
C ILE A 97 12.82 -5.25 21.71
N GLU A 98 12.82 -6.16 20.74
CA GLU A 98 12.28 -7.51 20.95
C GLU A 98 13.17 -8.35 21.89
N GLU A 99 14.49 -8.19 21.82
CA GLU A 99 15.42 -8.76 22.78
C GLU A 99 15.13 -8.27 24.21
N SER A 100 14.90 -6.96 24.38
CA SER A 100 14.73 -6.34 25.70
C SER A 100 13.33 -6.54 26.29
N PHE A 101 12.29 -6.57 25.45
CA PHE A 101 10.89 -6.55 25.87
C PHE A 101 10.10 -7.81 25.46
N GLY A 102 10.78 -8.79 24.86
CA GLY A 102 10.24 -10.07 24.40
C GLY A 102 9.71 -10.03 22.96
N PRO A 103 9.47 -11.21 22.36
CA PRO A 103 8.95 -11.32 21.00
C PRO A 103 7.64 -10.53 20.85
N GLU A 104 7.46 -9.93 19.67
CA GLU A 104 6.32 -9.07 19.33
C GLU A 104 6.09 -7.88 20.28
N ALA A 105 7.08 -7.41 21.03
CA ALA A 105 6.93 -6.27 21.94
C ALA A 105 6.36 -5.04 21.24
N LEU A 106 6.85 -4.74 20.04
CA LEU A 106 6.39 -3.60 19.26
C LEU A 106 4.94 -3.77 18.77
N ALA A 107 4.58 -4.96 18.30
CA ALA A 107 3.22 -5.27 17.87
C ALA A 107 2.23 -5.19 19.05
N ARG A 108 2.64 -5.63 20.26
CA ARG A 108 1.86 -5.47 21.50
C ARG A 108 1.66 -4.00 21.87
N ALA A 109 2.71 -3.19 21.82
CA ALA A 109 2.65 -1.77 22.09
C ALA A 109 1.70 -1.03 21.12
N GLY A 110 1.79 -1.34 19.82
CA GLY A 110 0.88 -0.78 18.82
C GLY A 110 -0.61 -1.07 19.11
N ARG A 111 -0.92 -2.28 19.59
CA ARG A 111 -2.29 -2.66 19.99
C ARG A 111 -2.81 -1.87 21.21
N THR A 112 -1.92 -1.46 22.12
CA THR A 112 -2.32 -0.67 23.29
C THR A 112 -2.56 0.80 22.97
N VAL A 113 -1.79 1.38 22.04
CA VAL A 113 -1.91 2.79 21.64
C VAL A 113 -3.14 3.01 20.75
N HIS A 114 -3.46 2.07 19.85
CA HIS A 114 -4.61 2.17 18.93
C HIS A 114 -5.91 1.57 19.49
N ARG A 115 -6.07 1.56 20.81
CA ARG A 115 -7.34 1.15 21.42
C ARG A 115 -8.41 2.20 21.08
N PRO A 116 -9.51 1.84 20.38
CA PRO A 116 -10.59 2.80 20.14
C PRO A 116 -11.18 3.29 21.48
N PRO A 117 -11.65 4.55 21.56
CA PRO A 117 -12.22 5.08 22.79
C PRO A 117 -13.34 4.15 23.26
N ARG A 118 -13.32 3.79 24.55
CA ARG A 118 -14.39 3.00 25.16
C ARG A 118 -15.71 3.75 24.95
N PRO A 119 -16.80 3.10 24.48
CA PRO A 119 -18.10 3.76 24.46
C PRO A 119 -18.38 4.28 25.86
N SER A 120 -18.75 5.56 25.96
CA SER A 120 -19.10 6.18 27.22
C SER A 120 -20.18 5.32 27.89
N ARG A 121 -19.97 5.01 29.17
CA ARG A 121 -21.04 4.42 29.98
C ARG A 121 -22.11 5.50 30.15
N LEU A 122 -23.03 5.57 29.20
CA LEU A 122 -24.30 6.28 29.41
C LEU A 122 -24.89 5.76 30.72
N ASN A 123 -25.14 6.70 31.63
CA ASN A 123 -25.64 6.49 32.97
C ASN A 123 -26.97 5.68 32.90
N PRO A 124 -27.06 4.47 33.49
CA PRO A 124 -28.21 3.58 33.31
C PRO A 124 -29.48 4.02 34.07
N ARG A 125 -29.52 5.22 34.65
CA ARG A 125 -30.70 5.74 35.36
C ARG A 125 -31.73 6.48 34.49
N ARG A 126 -31.62 6.45 33.16
CA ARG A 126 -32.60 7.11 32.27
C ARG A 126 -33.06 6.32 31.05
N ALA A 127 -32.91 5.00 31.04
CA ALA A 127 -33.49 4.17 29.98
C ALA A 127 -34.26 3.00 30.59
N VAL A 128 -35.60 3.11 30.59
CA VAL A 128 -36.50 1.98 30.88
C VAL A 128 -36.57 1.13 29.61
N PRO A 129 -36.18 -0.16 29.64
CA PRO A 129 -36.36 -1.04 28.49
C PRO A 129 -37.71 -1.79 28.59
N PRO A 130 -38.42 -2.06 27.48
CA PRO A 130 -39.57 -2.94 27.51
C PRO A 130 -39.12 -4.39 27.75
N ARG A 131 -39.95 -5.11 28.53
CA ARG A 131 -39.75 -6.50 28.93
C ARG A 131 -40.02 -7.44 27.76
N HIS A 132 -38.97 -7.85 27.03
CA HIS A 132 -38.86 -9.17 26.37
C HIS A 132 -37.57 -9.25 25.53
N TRP A 133 -36.39 -9.34 26.17
CA TRP A 133 -35.23 -9.83 25.42
C TRP A 133 -34.27 -10.58 26.34
N ARG A 134 -34.50 -11.90 26.45
CA ARG A 134 -33.47 -12.87 26.83
C ARG A 134 -33.01 -13.54 25.54
N SER A 135 -31.75 -13.40 25.19
CA SER A 135 -30.77 -14.50 25.36
C SER A 135 -29.41 -14.16 24.73
N GLN A 136 -28.40 -14.15 25.60
CA GLN A 136 -27.10 -14.79 25.40
C GLN A 136 -26.16 -14.21 24.32
N ARG A 137 -25.31 -13.30 24.80
CA ARG A 137 -23.95 -13.13 24.32
C ARG A 137 -23.15 -14.40 24.65
N ARG A 138 -22.62 -15.09 23.64
CA ARG A 138 -21.39 -15.87 23.77
C ARG A 138 -20.22 -15.04 23.24
N ALA A 139 -19.24 -14.88 24.12
CA ALA A 139 -17.98 -14.21 23.86
C ALA A 139 -17.25 -14.86 22.69
N ARG A 140 -16.85 -14.07 21.69
CA ARG A 140 -15.83 -14.46 20.72
C ARG A 140 -14.48 -14.05 21.27
N ARG A 141 -13.72 -15.06 21.68
CA ARG A 141 -12.28 -15.02 21.94
C ARG A 141 -11.63 -14.76 20.59
N THR A 142 -11.17 -13.54 20.32
CA THR A 142 -10.44 -13.23 19.09
C THR A 142 -9.07 -13.87 19.19
N VAL A 143 -8.96 -15.08 18.65
CA VAL A 143 -7.69 -15.67 18.23
C VAL A 143 -7.06 -14.67 17.27
N LEU A 144 -5.74 -14.44 17.35
CA LEU A 144 -4.99 -13.81 16.26
C LEU A 144 -5.11 -14.74 15.03
N THR A 145 -6.19 -14.58 14.28
CA THR A 145 -6.38 -15.23 12.99
C THR A 145 -5.47 -14.55 12.00
N ALA A 146 -4.77 -15.35 11.19
CA ALA A 146 -4.05 -14.89 10.01
C ALA A 146 -4.94 -13.95 9.17
N PRO A 147 -4.34 -13.00 8.43
CA PRO A 147 -5.09 -12.06 7.60
C PRO A 147 -6.09 -12.82 6.71
N THR A 148 -7.36 -12.42 6.79
CA THR A 148 -8.43 -13.04 5.99
C THR A 148 -8.35 -12.47 4.57
N PRO A 149 -8.35 -13.30 3.52
CA PRO A 149 -8.35 -12.81 2.14
C PRO A 149 -9.60 -11.94 1.92
N ALA A 150 -9.39 -10.69 1.55
CA ALA A 150 -10.46 -9.75 1.27
C ALA A 150 -10.90 -9.89 -0.21
N PRO A 151 -12.16 -9.61 -0.54
CA PRO A 151 -12.70 -9.85 -1.89
C PRO A 151 -12.09 -8.98 -3.02
N ALA A 152 -11.10 -8.13 -2.72
CA ALA A 152 -10.40 -7.26 -3.69
C ALA A 152 -8.90 -7.02 -3.33
N GLY A 153 -8.27 -7.96 -2.62
CA GLY A 153 -6.86 -7.92 -2.22
C GLY A 153 -6.55 -8.88 -1.07
N LEU A 154 -5.29 -9.31 -0.95
CA LEU A 154 -4.92 -10.36 0.02
C LEU A 154 -5.00 -9.86 1.48
N TYR A 155 -4.76 -8.57 1.71
CA TYR A 155 -4.65 -8.00 3.05
C TYR A 155 -5.66 -6.88 3.30
N GLN A 156 -6.07 -6.70 4.53
CA GLN A 156 -6.89 -5.57 4.94
C GLN A 156 -6.55 -5.19 6.37
N THR A 157 -6.51 -3.89 6.67
CA THR A 157 -6.36 -3.44 8.06
C THR A 157 -7.64 -3.72 8.84
N ASP A 158 -7.51 -4.32 10.02
CA ASP A 158 -8.60 -4.47 11.00
C ASP A 158 -8.91 -3.15 11.74
N GLY A 159 -8.04 -2.13 11.58
CA GLY A 159 -8.17 -0.82 12.17
C GLY A 159 -9.04 0.16 11.37
N ALA A 160 -9.24 1.36 11.92
CA ALA A 160 -9.96 2.42 11.22
C ALA A 160 -9.22 2.80 9.93
N ARG A 161 -9.89 2.66 8.78
CA ARG A 161 -9.35 3.11 7.50
C ARG A 161 -9.26 4.64 7.46
N PRO A 162 -8.23 5.22 6.84
CA PRO A 162 -8.14 6.66 6.65
C PRO A 162 -9.38 7.22 5.95
N THR A 163 -10.00 8.23 6.55
CA THR A 163 -11.13 8.99 5.99
C THR A 163 -10.67 10.33 5.43
N GLY A 164 -11.41 10.91 4.48
CA GLY A 164 -11.05 12.19 3.87
C GLY A 164 -9.95 12.09 2.80
N HIS A 165 -9.35 13.22 2.43
CA HIS A 165 -8.32 13.27 1.39
C HIS A 165 -6.99 12.65 1.86
N ILE A 166 -6.40 11.78 1.03
CA ILE A 166 -5.12 11.11 1.30
C ILE A 166 -4.08 11.65 0.31
N PRO A 167 -3.03 12.35 0.76
CA PRO A 167 -2.05 12.95 -0.14
C PRO A 167 -1.07 11.92 -0.71
N PHE A 168 -0.50 12.22 -1.88
CA PHE A 168 0.63 11.48 -2.43
C PHE A 168 1.92 11.75 -1.66
N THR A 169 2.72 10.69 -1.48
CA THR A 169 4.12 10.81 -1.01
C THR A 169 5.00 11.55 -2.05
N PRO A 170 6.17 12.08 -1.66
CA PRO A 170 7.13 12.67 -2.60
C PRO A 170 7.52 11.70 -3.73
N HIS A 171 7.81 10.44 -3.42
CA HIS A 171 8.16 9.42 -4.42
C HIS A 171 7.00 9.06 -5.35
N ALA A 172 5.76 9.08 -4.87
CA ALA A 172 4.61 8.91 -5.74
C ALA A 172 4.49 10.09 -6.72
N LYS A 173 4.69 11.32 -6.26
CA LYS A 173 4.72 12.51 -7.14
C LYS A 173 5.86 12.43 -8.17
N GLU A 174 7.04 12.02 -7.74
CA GLU A 174 8.20 11.76 -8.62
C GLU A 174 7.84 10.74 -9.72
N SER A 175 7.18 9.62 -9.37
CA SER A 175 6.76 8.62 -10.35
C SER A 175 5.77 9.15 -11.40
N LEU A 176 4.88 10.06 -11.00
CA LEU A 176 3.94 10.73 -11.91
C LEU A 176 4.65 11.75 -12.80
N SER A 177 5.66 12.46 -12.29
CA SER A 177 6.53 13.31 -13.10
C SER A 177 7.33 12.50 -14.13
N ASN A 178 7.87 11.34 -13.74
CA ASN A 178 8.56 10.43 -14.67
C ASN A 178 7.60 9.89 -15.75
N THR A 179 6.35 9.63 -15.39
CA THR A 179 5.29 9.21 -16.32
C THR A 179 5.01 10.26 -17.39
N VAL A 180 4.91 11.54 -16.99
CA VAL A 180 4.75 12.67 -17.91
C VAL A 180 5.98 12.80 -18.81
N HIS A 181 7.17 12.70 -18.24
CA HIS A 181 8.42 12.78 -18.99
C HIS A 181 8.50 11.67 -20.06
N GLU A 182 8.13 10.44 -19.72
CA GLU A 182 8.13 9.33 -20.68
C GLU A 182 7.19 9.61 -21.88
N ALA A 183 5.98 10.13 -21.65
CA ALA A 183 5.07 10.51 -22.73
C ALA A 183 5.66 11.63 -23.60
N GLN A 184 6.24 12.67 -22.97
CA GLN A 184 6.86 13.80 -23.66
C GLN A 184 8.05 13.40 -24.53
N THR A 185 8.93 12.54 -24.03
CA THR A 185 10.10 12.05 -24.80
C THR A 185 9.72 11.27 -26.06
N ARG A 186 8.47 10.79 -26.13
CA ARG A 186 7.89 10.07 -27.27
C ARG A 186 6.96 10.94 -28.11
N HIS A 187 6.80 12.22 -27.74
CA HIS A 187 5.83 13.14 -28.35
C HIS A 187 4.38 12.62 -28.31
N GLU A 188 4.04 11.84 -27.29
CA GLU A 188 2.69 11.34 -27.06
C GLU A 188 1.91 12.34 -26.20
N THR A 189 0.76 12.81 -26.69
CA THR A 189 -0.10 13.78 -25.99
C THR A 189 -0.90 13.12 -24.86
N ASP A 190 -1.33 11.87 -25.08
CA ASP A 190 -2.12 11.11 -24.12
C ASP A 190 -1.23 10.26 -23.21
N ILE A 191 -1.47 10.38 -21.90
CA ILE A 191 -0.72 9.66 -20.88
C ILE A 191 -1.47 8.37 -20.53
N GLY A 192 -1.09 7.29 -21.22
CA GLY A 192 -1.59 5.94 -21.00
C GLY A 192 -0.93 5.15 -19.86
N THR A 193 -1.46 3.95 -19.61
CA THR A 193 -0.96 2.96 -18.64
C THR A 193 0.46 2.48 -18.96
N LYS A 194 0.85 2.49 -20.25
CA LYS A 194 2.23 2.32 -20.73
C LYS A 194 3.18 3.30 -20.04
N HIS A 195 2.89 4.61 -20.12
CA HIS A 195 3.74 5.65 -19.54
C HIS A 195 3.81 5.54 -18.03
N LEU A 196 2.68 5.21 -17.39
CA LEU A 196 2.63 5.02 -15.94
C LEU A 196 3.52 3.86 -15.50
N ALA A 197 3.47 2.73 -16.21
CA ALA A 197 4.34 1.59 -15.96
C ALA A 197 5.82 1.95 -16.09
N LEU A 198 6.18 2.62 -17.20
CA LEU A 198 7.54 3.05 -17.49
C LEU A 198 8.05 4.06 -16.45
N GLY A 199 7.22 5.01 -16.02
CA GLY A 199 7.56 5.99 -14.99
C GLY A 199 7.79 5.36 -13.62
N LEU A 200 7.02 4.32 -13.26
CA LEU A 200 7.18 3.56 -12.02
C LEU A 200 8.45 2.72 -12.02
N ILE A 201 8.70 1.92 -13.06
CA ILE A 201 9.89 1.04 -13.10
C ILE A 201 11.20 1.82 -13.28
N ALA A 202 11.14 3.06 -13.76
CA ALA A 202 12.30 3.95 -13.88
C ALA A 202 12.72 4.63 -12.57
N MET A 203 11.94 4.46 -11.49
CA MET A 203 12.26 5.04 -10.20
C MET A 203 13.61 4.53 -9.69
N LYS A 204 14.42 5.45 -9.15
CA LYS A 204 15.74 5.15 -8.56
C LYS A 204 15.71 5.07 -7.04
N SER A 205 14.63 5.52 -6.42
CA SER A 205 14.45 5.59 -4.97
C SER A 205 13.02 5.23 -4.56
N GLY A 206 12.77 5.08 -3.27
CA GLY A 206 11.48 4.64 -2.73
C GLY A 206 11.30 3.12 -2.77
N GLN A 207 10.05 2.66 -2.66
CA GLN A 207 9.74 1.23 -2.47
C GLN A 207 9.84 0.39 -3.75
N ILE A 208 9.67 1.01 -4.94
CA ILE A 208 9.62 0.27 -6.20
C ILE A 208 10.92 -0.51 -6.49
N PRO A 209 12.13 0.06 -6.41
CA PRO A 209 13.36 -0.71 -6.63
C PRO A 209 13.50 -1.92 -5.69
N SER A 210 13.12 -1.74 -4.42
CA SER A 210 13.14 -2.80 -3.41
C SER A 210 12.14 -3.91 -3.73
N ILE A 211 10.89 -3.56 -4.10
CA ILE A 211 9.86 -4.53 -4.53
C ILE A 211 10.31 -5.28 -5.78
N LEU A 212 10.85 -4.59 -6.79
CA LEU A 212 11.36 -5.21 -8.01
C LEU A 212 12.48 -6.22 -7.69
N SER A 213 13.44 -5.80 -6.86
CA SER A 213 14.55 -6.65 -6.43
C SER A 213 14.07 -7.89 -5.67
N ALA A 214 13.17 -7.71 -4.70
CA ALA A 214 12.60 -8.81 -3.90
C ALA A 214 11.83 -9.82 -4.76
N LEU A 215 11.19 -9.37 -5.84
CA LEU A 215 10.46 -10.22 -6.77
C LEU A 215 11.31 -10.76 -7.93
N GLY A 216 12.61 -10.41 -7.98
CA GLY A 216 13.54 -10.86 -9.02
C GLY A 216 13.29 -10.22 -10.39
N ALA A 217 12.61 -9.07 -10.44
CA ALA A 217 12.26 -8.39 -11.67
C ALA A 217 13.27 -7.28 -12.01
N SER A 218 13.84 -7.35 -13.22
CA SER A 218 14.79 -6.35 -13.71
C SER A 218 14.07 -5.19 -14.39
N ALA A 219 14.26 -3.96 -13.90
CA ALA A 219 13.66 -2.76 -14.48
C ALA A 219 14.03 -2.54 -15.97
N PRO A 220 15.30 -2.69 -16.40
CA PRO A 220 15.63 -2.67 -17.83
C PRO A 220 14.88 -3.71 -18.66
N ALA A 221 14.76 -4.95 -18.17
CA ALA A 221 14.06 -6.00 -18.89
C ALA A 221 12.56 -5.71 -19.02
N LEU A 222 11.94 -5.26 -17.93
CA LEU A 222 10.55 -4.80 -17.90
C LEU A 222 10.29 -3.67 -18.90
N ARG A 223 11.19 -2.68 -18.94
CA ARG A 223 11.10 -1.55 -19.87
C ARG A 223 11.06 -2.02 -21.31
N THR A 224 11.99 -2.90 -21.70
CA THR A 224 12.03 -3.47 -23.05
C THR A 224 10.74 -4.24 -23.35
N ALA A 225 10.33 -5.15 -22.45
CA ALA A 225 9.14 -5.97 -22.65
C ALA A 225 7.84 -5.14 -22.77
N ILE A 226 7.69 -4.09 -21.96
CA ILE A 226 6.53 -3.19 -22.03
C ILE A 226 6.52 -2.47 -23.38
N VAL A 227 7.64 -1.89 -23.80
CA VAL A 227 7.71 -1.16 -25.08
C VAL A 227 7.40 -2.08 -26.25
N ASP A 228 7.94 -3.29 -26.25
CA ASP A 228 7.70 -4.27 -27.30
C ASP A 228 6.24 -4.72 -27.34
N ARG A 229 5.60 -4.95 -26.18
CA ARG A 229 4.18 -5.29 -26.08
C ARG A 229 3.28 -4.23 -26.73
N TYR A 230 3.55 -2.95 -26.50
CA TYR A 230 2.76 -1.87 -27.12
C TYR A 230 3.11 -1.64 -28.59
N ARG A 231 4.33 -1.96 -29.04
CA ARG A 231 4.66 -1.93 -30.47
C ARG A 231 3.90 -3.00 -31.26
N GLN A 232 3.65 -4.16 -30.66
CA GLN A 232 2.93 -5.27 -31.29
C GLN A 232 1.40 -5.11 -31.29
N ALA A 233 0.86 -4.24 -30.42
CA ALA A 233 -0.57 -4.01 -30.27
C ALA A 233 -1.11 -2.90 -31.19
N ASN A 234 -0.22 -2.15 -31.85
CA ASN A 234 -0.52 -1.10 -32.83
C ASN A 234 -0.08 -1.53 -34.23
#